data_AF-A0A350LQY4-F1
#
_entry.id   AF-A0A350LQY4-F1
#
_cell.length_a   1.000
_cell.length_b   1.000
_cell.length_c   1.000
_cell.angle_alpha   90.00
_cell.angle_beta   90.00
_cell.angle_gamma   90.00
#
_symmetry.space_group_name_H-M   'P 1'
#
loop_
_entity.id
_entity.type
_entity.pdbx_description
1 polymer ?
#
loop_
_entity_poly.entity_id
_entity_poly.type
_entity_poly.pdbx_seq_one_letter_code
_entity_poly.pdbx_strand_id
1 'polypeptide(L)'
;DMIRRFLHATERATQYIMNHPQESWEMFAGTSTELQDELNEKAWADTYPRFATRPAALDHARYRRFERFLLEAGMIETDTPVSGLALDLNAR
;
A
#
# COMPACT_ATOMS: atom_id res chain seq x y z
N ASP A 1 -1.49 15.11 -12.75
CA ASP A 1 -0.93 15.97 -11.69
C ASP A 1 -1.42 15.56 -10.30
N MET A 2 -2.72 15.63 -10.01
CA MET A 2 -3.31 15.31 -8.69
C MET A 2 -2.85 13.98 -8.09
N ILE A 3 -2.94 12.86 -8.83
CA ILE A 3 -2.55 11.52 -8.33
C ILE A 3 -1.06 11.48 -7.96
N ARG A 4 -0.18 12.12 -8.75
CA ARG A 4 1.26 12.17 -8.43
C ARG A 4 1.51 12.90 -7.12
N ARG A 5 0.84 14.05 -6.92
CA ARG A 5 0.97 14.85 -5.69
C ARG A 5 0.45 14.09 -4.48
N PHE A 6 -0.65 13.36 -4.63
CA PHE A 6 -1.19 12.49 -3.59
C PHE A 6 -0.19 11.40 -3.21
N LEU A 7 0.32 10.62 -4.17
CA LEU A 7 1.27 9.54 -3.88
C LEU A 7 2.61 10.05 -3.34
N HIS A 8 3.03 11.26 -3.72
CA HIS A 8 4.19 11.91 -3.11
C HIS A 8 3.95 12.26 -1.63
N ALA A 9 2.74 12.73 -1.27
CA ALA A 9 2.39 12.93 0.13
C ALA A 9 2.34 11.59 0.90
N THR A 10 1.80 10.54 0.29
CA THR A 10 1.81 9.18 0.85
C THR A 10 3.24 8.66 1.07
N GLU A 11 4.15 8.87 0.11
CA GLU A 11 5.56 8.48 0.24
C GLU A 11 6.23 9.17 1.44
N ARG A 12 5.99 10.47 1.60
CA ARG A 12 6.47 11.23 2.77
C ARG A 12 5.90 10.69 4.08
N ALA A 13 4.61 10.33 4.11
CA ALA A 13 3.98 9.73 5.28
C ALA A 13 4.63 8.38 5.62
N THR A 14 4.83 7.49 4.65
CA THR A 14 5.51 6.21 4.89
C THR A 14 6.93 6.41 5.41
N GLN A 15 7.70 7.33 4.84
CA GLN A 15 9.05 7.64 5.31
C GLN A 15 9.04 8.15 6.76
N TYR A 16 8.07 9.00 7.10
CA TYR A 16 7.91 9.48 8.48
C TYR A 16 7.58 8.32 9.43
N ILE A 17 6.62 7.46 9.06
CA ILE A 17 6.25 6.27 9.85
C ILE A 17 7.45 5.36 10.11
N MET A 18 8.28 5.11 9.10
CA MET A 18 9.46 4.27 9.26
C MET A 18 10.52 4.86 10.20
N ASN A 19 10.65 6.19 10.22
CA ASN A 19 11.63 6.89 11.05
C ASN A 19 11.10 7.21 12.46
N HIS A 20 9.78 7.27 12.63
CA HIS A 20 9.08 7.67 13.86
C HIS A 20 7.89 6.72 14.14
N PRO A 21 8.12 5.41 14.30
CA PRO A 21 7.03 4.42 14.33
C PRO A 21 6.14 4.55 15.57
N GLN A 22 6.70 4.98 16.71
CA GLN A 22 5.94 5.18 17.94
C GLN A 22 5.11 6.45 17.89
N GLU A 23 5.69 7.57 17.47
CA GLU A 23 4.96 8.83 17.33
C GLU A 23 3.87 8.73 16.26
N SER A 24 4.13 7.95 15.20
CA SER A 24 3.13 7.67 14.16
C SER A 24 2.01 6.76 14.65
N TRP A 25 2.30 5.79 15.51
CA TRP A 25 1.29 5.00 16.20
C TRP A 25 0.39 5.90 17.06
N GLU A 26 0.98 6.77 17.88
CA GLU A 26 0.23 7.70 18.73
C GLU A 26 -0.65 8.65 17.93
N MET A 27 -0.14 9.19 16.81
CA MET A 27 -0.96 9.99 15.90
C MET A 27 -2.10 9.18 15.28
N PHE A 28 -1.84 7.95 14.83
CA PHE A 28 -2.84 7.09 14.19
C PHE A 28 -3.92 6.64 15.19
N ALA A 29 -3.53 6.07 16.33
CA ALA A 29 -4.42 5.63 17.39
C ALA A 29 -5.16 6.80 18.06
N GLY A 30 -4.61 8.02 17.99
CA GLY A 30 -5.29 9.24 18.43
C GLY A 30 -6.50 9.63 17.56
N THR A 31 -6.67 9.05 16.37
CA THR A 31 -7.80 9.37 15.47
C THR A 31 -9.12 8.69 15.86
N SER A 32 -9.07 7.61 16.62
CA SER A 32 -10.26 6.86 17.09
C SER A 32 -9.93 6.03 18.32
N THR A 33 -10.83 6.03 19.30
CA THR A 33 -10.68 5.20 20.52
C THR A 33 -10.71 3.70 20.22
N GLU A 34 -11.32 3.28 19.10
CA GLU A 34 -11.34 1.87 18.67
C GLU A 34 -9.96 1.34 18.28
N LEU A 35 -9.01 2.23 17.96
CA LEU A 35 -7.64 1.85 17.63
C LEU A 35 -6.75 1.70 18.88
N GLN A 36 -7.23 2.12 20.04
CA GLN A 36 -6.43 2.20 21.28
C GLN A 36 -6.52 0.91 22.10
N ASP A 37 -6.29 -0.22 21.45
CA ASP A 37 -6.25 -1.53 22.10
C ASP A 37 -4.94 -2.26 21.82
N GLU A 38 -4.67 -3.27 22.66
CA GLU A 38 -3.45 -4.08 22.58
C GLU A 38 -3.33 -4.84 21.25
N LEU A 39 -4.46 -5.17 20.63
CA LEU A 39 -4.48 -5.89 19.36
C LEU A 39 -3.95 -4.99 18.23
N ASN A 40 -4.45 -3.77 18.13
CA ASN A 40 -4.06 -2.80 17.12
C ASN A 40 -2.62 -2.32 17.34
N GLU A 41 -2.16 -2.16 18.58
CA GLU A 41 -0.77 -1.81 18.89
C GLU A 41 0.20 -2.90 18.39
N LYS A 42 -0.12 -4.18 18.63
CA LYS A 42 0.66 -5.31 18.11
C LYS A 42 0.60 -5.37 16.59
N ALA A 43 -0.59 -5.21 16.01
CA ALA A 43 -0.76 -5.21 14.57
C ALA A 43 0.05 -4.08 13.90
N TRP A 44 0.14 -2.91 14.53
CA TRP A 44 0.96 -1.80 14.05
C TRP A 44 2.44 -2.23 13.97
N ALA A 45 2.99 -2.75 15.08
CA ALA A 45 4.38 -3.20 15.14
C ALA A 45 4.72 -4.26 14.08
N ASP A 46 3.78 -5.18 13.79
CA ASP A 46 3.96 -6.25 12.81
C ASP A 46 3.84 -5.79 11.34
N THR A 47 3.13 -4.68 11.10
CA THR A 47 2.74 -4.27 9.75
C THR A 47 3.46 -3.04 9.24
N TYR A 48 3.77 -2.04 10.08
CA TYR A 48 4.40 -0.79 9.62
C TYR A 48 5.70 -1.01 8.83
N PRO A 49 6.59 -1.98 9.17
CA PRO A 49 7.83 -2.20 8.42
C PRO A 49 7.59 -2.71 6.99
N ARG A 50 6.37 -3.19 6.70
CA ARG A 50 5.98 -3.77 5.40
C ARG A 50 5.29 -2.75 4.48
N PHE A 51 5.06 -1.53 4.95
CA PHE A 51 4.48 -0.48 4.11
C PHE A 51 5.38 -0.15 2.90
N ALA A 52 4.74 0.16 1.77
CA ALA A 52 5.46 0.43 0.54
C ALA A 52 6.25 1.75 0.64
N THR A 53 7.59 1.65 0.60
CA THR A 53 8.50 2.80 0.61
C THR A 53 8.41 3.67 -0.65
N ARG A 54 7.88 3.13 -1.74
CA ARG A 54 7.76 3.79 -3.05
C ARG A 54 6.34 3.60 -3.60
N PRO A 55 5.31 4.25 -3.04
CA PRO A 55 3.91 3.98 -3.37
C PRO A 55 3.53 4.30 -4.83
N ALA A 56 4.29 5.16 -5.51
CA ALA A 56 4.11 5.45 -6.93
C ALA A 56 4.78 4.45 -7.89
N ALA A 57 5.58 3.51 -7.38
CA ALA A 57 6.26 2.51 -8.21
C ALA A 57 5.30 1.37 -8.55
N LEU A 58 5.01 1.20 -9.84
CA LEU A 58 4.18 0.12 -10.34
C LEU A 58 5.05 -1.02 -10.91
N ASP A 59 4.93 -2.22 -10.34
CA ASP A 59 5.54 -3.43 -10.90
C ASP A 59 4.50 -4.18 -11.76
N HIS A 60 4.56 -3.97 -13.07
CA HIS A 60 3.68 -4.65 -14.03
C HIS A 60 3.82 -6.17 -13.99
N ALA A 61 5.02 -6.71 -13.73
CA ALA A 61 5.23 -8.14 -13.69
C ALA A 61 4.55 -8.77 -12.47
N ARG A 62 4.51 -8.06 -11.34
CA ARG A 62 3.78 -8.49 -10.14
C ARG A 62 2.27 -8.56 -10.38
N TYR A 63 1.69 -7.58 -11.07
CA TYR A 63 0.27 -7.60 -11.43
C TYR A 63 -0.05 -8.80 -12.33
N ARG A 64 0.67 -8.97 -13.44
CA ARG A 64 0.45 -10.10 -14.36
C ARG A 64 0.59 -11.45 -13.66
N ARG A 65 1.59 -11.61 -12.79
CA ARG A 65 1.82 -12.86 -12.05
C ARG A 65 0.66 -13.19 -11.11
N PHE A 66 0.14 -12.20 -10.39
CA PHE A 66 -0.99 -12.43 -9.49
C PHE A 66 -2.28 -12.73 -10.25
N GLU A 67 -2.55 -12.02 -11.33
CA GLU A 67 -3.71 -12.28 -12.18
C GLU A 67 -3.64 -13.66 -12.84
N ARG A 68 -2.46 -14.09 -13.31
CA ARG A 68 -2.26 -15.46 -13.79
C ARG A 68 -2.55 -16.50 -12.72
N PHE A 69 -2.14 -16.26 -11.48
CA PHE A 69 -2.49 -17.13 -10.36
C PHE A 69 -4.01 -17.21 -10.16
N LEU A 70 -4.72 -16.09 -10.23
CA LEU A 70 -6.18 -16.06 -10.09
C LEU A 70 -6.90 -16.79 -11.22
N LEU A 71 -6.40 -16.69 -12.46
CA LEU A 71 -6.89 -17.48 -13.60
C LEU A 71 -6.69 -18.97 -13.39
N GLU A 72 -5.48 -19.38 -13.02
CA GLU A 72 -5.14 -20.79 -12.79
C GLU A 72 -5.95 -21.38 -11.62
N ALA A 73 -6.30 -20.57 -10.63
CA ALA A 73 -7.17 -20.95 -9.53
C ALA A 73 -8.68 -20.93 -9.88
N GLY A 74 -9.06 -20.51 -11.09
CA GLY A 74 -10.46 -20.40 -11.53
C GLY A 74 -11.25 -19.28 -10.83
N MET A 75 -10.58 -18.29 -10.25
CA MET A 75 -11.21 -17.16 -9.55
C MET A 75 -11.66 -16.05 -10.51
N ILE A 76 -11.08 -16.01 -11.72
CA ILE A 76 -11.45 -15.13 -12.82
C ILE A 76 -11.44 -15.92 -14.14
N GLU A 77 -12.19 -15.46 -15.14
CA GLU A 77 -12.35 -16.16 -16.42
C GLU A 77 -11.35 -15.70 -17.51
N THR A 78 -10.91 -14.44 -17.46
CA THR A 78 -10.02 -13.83 -18.46
C THR A 78 -8.99 -12.91 -17.80
N ASP A 79 -7.80 -12.75 -18.40
CA ASP A 79 -6.81 -11.76 -17.97
C ASP A 79 -7.17 -10.34 -18.43
N THR A 80 -6.65 -9.36 -17.72
CA THR A 80 -6.78 -7.92 -17.95
C THR A 80 -5.39 -7.34 -18.19
N PRO A 81 -5.17 -6.54 -19.24
CA PRO A 81 -3.91 -5.82 -19.35
C PRO A 81 -3.71 -4.93 -18.12
N VAL A 82 -2.46 -4.79 -17.64
CA VAL A 82 -2.15 -4.02 -16.42
C VAL A 82 -2.75 -2.60 -16.46
N SER A 83 -2.83 -1.97 -17.63
CA SER A 83 -3.44 -0.65 -17.81
C SER A 83 -4.95 -0.60 -17.49
N GLY A 84 -5.64 -1.73 -17.51
CA GLY A 84 -7.03 -1.86 -17.03
C GLY A 84 -7.14 -2.04 -15.53
N LEU A 85 -6.05 -2.41 -14.84
CA LEU A 85 -6.01 -2.64 -13.39
C LEU A 85 -5.36 -1.48 -12.62
N ALA A 86 -4.37 -0.82 -13.21
CA ALA A 86 -3.59 0.23 -12.57
C ALA A 86 -3.08 1.27 -13.57
N LEU A 87 -2.98 2.51 -13.12
CA LEU A 87 -2.34 3.60 -13.85
C LEU A 87 -0.85 3.65 -13.52
N ASP A 88 0.01 3.44 -14.53
CA ASP A 88 1.45 3.66 -14.38
C ASP A 88 1.79 5.15 -14.56
N LEU A 89 2.13 5.82 -13.46
CA LEU A 89 2.55 7.21 -13.51
C LEU A 89 3.98 7.36 -14.06
N ASN A 90 4.77 6.31 -14.19
CA ASN A 90 6.16 6.42 -14.65
C ASN A 90 6.37 5.94 -16.09
N ALA A 91 5.32 5.38 -16.71
CA ALA A 91 5.31 5.08 -18.13
C ALA A 91 5.46 6.39 -18.94
N ARG A 92 6.38 6.38 -19.91
CA ARG A 92 6.59 7.46 -20.88
C ARG A 92 5.69 7.31 -22.08
#